data_AF-A0AAF0UB75-F1
#
_entry.id   AF-A0AAF0UB75-F1
#
_cell.length_a   1.000
_cell.length_b   1.000
_cell.length_c   1.000
_cell.angle_alpha   90.00
_cell.angle_beta   90.00
_cell.angle_gamma   90.00
#
_symmetry.space_group_name_H-M   'P 1'
#
loop_
_entity.id
_entity.type
_entity.pdbx_description
1 polymer ?
#
loop_
_entity_poly.entity_id
_entity_poly.type
_entity_poly.pdbx_seq_one_letter_code
_entity_poly.pdbx_strand_id
1 'polypeptide(L)'
;MIDGFKGTTVEDDTFRWEHDKDGKFSVGRIYRKEVSWMPENKIGPWKHVWESMAPTKVKCFAWLVIRKACLTQEILQKEGIPIVSRCMLCSGE
;
A
#
# COMPACT_ATOMS: atom_id res chain seq x y z
N MET A 1 -2.73 -28.28 -19.29
CA MET A 1 -1.64 -28.42 -20.27
C MET A 1 -1.16 -27.01 -20.58
N ILE A 2 0.10 -26.71 -20.29
CA ILE A 2 0.67 -25.34 -20.32
C ILE A 2 1.16 -25.07 -21.75
N ASP A 3 0.25 -25.09 -22.73
CA ASP A 3 0.57 -24.83 -24.13
C ASP A 3 0.73 -23.32 -24.34
N GLY A 4 1.96 -22.82 -24.22
CA GLY A 4 2.25 -21.41 -24.49
C GLY A 4 3.48 -20.84 -23.78
N PHE A 5 4.09 -21.58 -22.84
CA PHE A 5 5.31 -21.10 -22.19
C PHE A 5 6.52 -21.30 -23.13
N LYS A 6 7.04 -20.20 -23.68
CA LYS A 6 8.16 -20.18 -24.64
C LYS A 6 9.55 -20.44 -23.99
N GLY A 7 9.60 -20.74 -22.70
CA GLY A 7 10.85 -20.85 -21.94
C GLY A 7 11.32 -19.50 -21.39
N THR A 8 12.39 -19.53 -20.59
CA THR A 8 13.08 -18.33 -20.09
C THR A 8 14.12 -17.85 -21.11
N THR A 9 14.19 -16.54 -21.33
CA THR A 9 15.27 -15.91 -22.12
C THR A 9 16.55 -15.85 -21.29
N VAL A 10 17.71 -15.72 -21.95
CA VAL A 10 19.04 -15.54 -21.28
C VAL A 10 19.25 -14.07 -20.85
N GLU A 11 18.22 -13.25 -20.98
CA GLU A 11 18.27 -11.81 -20.71
C GLU A 11 18.11 -11.57 -19.21
N ASP A 12 18.81 -10.58 -18.68
CA ASP A 12 18.67 -10.20 -17.27
C ASP A 12 17.26 -9.68 -16.97
N ASP A 13 16.72 -10.06 -15.82
CA ASP A 13 15.44 -9.54 -15.35
C ASP A 13 15.52 -8.03 -15.15
N THR A 14 14.52 -7.31 -15.68
CA THR A 14 14.41 -5.87 -15.53
C THR A 14 13.17 -5.49 -14.74
N PHE A 15 13.34 -4.57 -13.78
CA PHE A 15 12.22 -4.04 -13.02
C PHE A 15 11.37 -3.13 -13.93
N ARG A 16 10.14 -3.55 -14.25
CA ARG A 16 9.21 -2.79 -15.08
C ARG A 16 8.10 -2.18 -14.22
N TRP A 17 8.03 -0.86 -14.25
CA TRP A 17 6.98 -0.10 -13.57
C TRP A 17 5.66 -0.16 -14.36
N GLU A 18 4.63 -0.77 -13.78
CA GLU A 18 3.34 -0.99 -14.46
C GLU A 18 2.55 0.30 -14.73
N HIS A 19 2.78 1.34 -13.93
CA HIS A 19 1.97 2.56 -14.00
C HIS A 19 2.43 3.59 -15.03
N ASP A 20 3.44 3.28 -15.85
CA ASP A 20 3.88 4.12 -16.97
C ASP A 20 4.15 3.27 -18.22
N LYS A 21 3.84 3.81 -19.40
CA LYS A 21 3.98 3.10 -20.69
C LYS A 21 5.43 2.76 -21.01
N ASP A 22 6.37 3.58 -20.54
CA ASP A 22 7.80 3.35 -20.75
C ASP A 22 8.43 2.38 -19.73
N GLY A 23 7.65 1.91 -18.75
CA GLY A 23 8.11 0.96 -17.74
C GLY A 23 9.13 1.52 -16.73
N LYS A 24 9.38 2.85 -16.72
CA LYS A 24 10.41 3.46 -15.87
C LYS A 24 9.83 3.97 -14.55
N PHE A 25 10.48 3.59 -13.45
CA PHE A 25 10.16 4.13 -12.13
C PHE A 25 10.77 5.52 -11.93
N SER A 26 10.01 6.43 -11.30
CA SER A 26 10.51 7.71 -10.80
C SER A 26 9.63 8.21 -9.66
N VAL A 27 10.26 8.71 -8.59
CA VAL A 27 9.58 9.32 -7.44
C VAL A 27 8.66 10.48 -7.87
N GLY A 28 9.07 11.28 -8.85
CA GLY A 28 8.25 12.38 -9.35
C GLY A 28 7.00 11.92 -10.10
N ARG A 29 7.08 10.79 -10.81
CA ARG A 29 5.95 10.22 -11.57
C ARG A 29 4.92 9.59 -10.64
N ILE A 30 5.37 8.83 -9.64
CA ILE A 30 4.45 8.26 -8.64
C ILE A 30 3.79 9.36 -7.81
N TYR A 31 4.53 10.38 -7.39
CA TYR A 31 3.95 11.50 -6.66
C TYR A 31 2.90 12.23 -7.50
N ARG A 32 3.17 12.54 -8.77
CA ARG A 32 2.17 13.14 -9.67
C ARG A 32 0.93 12.28 -9.82
N LYS A 33 1.08 10.97 -10.06
CA LYS A 33 -0.06 10.05 -10.18
C LYS A 33 -0.91 10.06 -8.91
N GLU A 34 -0.30 9.86 -7.74
CA GLU A 34 -1.00 9.77 -6.46
C GLU A 34 -1.63 11.11 -6.03
N VAL A 35 -0.95 12.23 -6.31
CA VAL A 35 -1.45 13.57 -5.98
C VAL A 35 -2.50 14.05 -6.99
N SER A 36 -2.38 13.72 -8.28
CA SER A 36 -3.35 14.09 -9.32
C SER A 36 -4.73 13.43 -9.13
N TRP A 37 -4.79 12.31 -8.40
CA TRP A 37 -6.05 11.66 -8.07
C TRP A 37 -6.84 12.41 -6.98
N MET A 38 -6.25 13.45 -6.39
CA MET A 38 -6.93 14.32 -5.44
C MET A 38 -7.62 15.46 -6.20
N PRO A 39 -8.95 15.60 -6.10
CA PRO A 39 -9.64 16.69 -6.78
C PRO A 39 -9.12 18.04 -6.27
N GLU A 40 -8.74 18.92 -7.20
CA GLU A 40 -7.98 20.18 -7.03
C GLU A 40 -8.58 21.20 -6.03
N ASN A 41 -9.74 20.93 -5.43
CA ASN A 41 -10.43 21.87 -4.54
C ASN A 41 -10.96 21.26 -3.25
N LYS A 42 -10.52 20.05 -2.86
CA LYS A 42 -10.74 19.57 -1.49
C LYS A 42 -9.39 19.41 -0.83
N ILE A 43 -9.16 20.19 0.22
CA ILE A 43 -8.11 19.91 1.20
C ILE A 43 -8.24 18.43 1.54
N GLY A 44 -7.30 17.63 1.05
CA GLY A 44 -7.38 16.22 1.26
C GLY A 44 -7.20 15.87 2.72
N PRO A 45 -7.60 14.66 3.11
CA PRO A 45 -7.46 14.21 4.49
C PRO A 45 -5.99 14.23 4.98
N TRP A 46 -4.99 14.23 4.08
CA TRP A 46 -3.57 14.36 4.46
C TRP A 46 -3.28 15.64 5.23
N LYS A 47 -3.79 16.79 4.77
CA LYS A 47 -3.48 18.08 5.40
C LYS A 47 -3.96 18.08 6.84
N HIS A 48 -5.20 17.64 7.05
CA HIS A 48 -5.78 17.48 8.40
C HIS A 48 -5.02 16.50 9.28
N VAL A 49 -4.56 15.36 8.74
CA VAL A 49 -3.77 14.37 9.49
C VAL A 49 -2.43 14.97 9.92
N TRP A 50 -1.70 15.59 9.00
CA TRP A 50 -0.33 16.04 9.24
C TRP A 50 -0.26 17.36 10.02
N GLU A 51 -1.24 18.27 9.83
CA GLU A 51 -1.36 19.52 10.60
C GLU A 51 -1.94 19.34 12.00
N SER A 52 -2.57 18.19 12.30
CA SER A 52 -3.11 17.95 13.64
C SER A 52 -2.02 18.01 14.72
N MET A 53 -2.39 18.33 15.96
CA MET A 53 -1.48 18.25 17.11
C MET A 53 -1.31 16.83 17.67
N ALA A 54 -1.83 15.82 16.97
CA ALA A 54 -1.77 14.44 17.43
C ALA A 54 -0.32 13.90 17.44
N PRO A 55 0.01 12.93 18.31
CA PRO A 55 1.28 12.23 18.26
C PRO A 55 1.51 11.55 16.91
N THR A 56 2.78 11.44 16.49
CA THR A 56 3.17 10.83 15.20
C THR A 56 2.55 9.46 14.98
N LYS A 57 2.51 8.61 16.03
CA LYS A 57 1.90 7.27 15.97
C LYS A 57 0.41 7.33 15.56
N VAL A 58 -0.32 8.32 16.06
CA VAL A 58 -1.74 8.53 15.75
C VAL A 58 -1.89 9.03 14.31
N LYS A 59 -1.04 9.98 13.88
CA LYS A 59 -1.05 10.48 12.50
C LYS A 59 -0.78 9.37 11.48
N CYS A 60 0.24 8.55 11.73
CA CYS A 60 0.56 7.39 10.89
C CYS A 60 -0.60 6.40 10.81
N PHE A 61 -1.23 6.09 11.95
CA PHE A 61 -2.40 5.20 11.96
C PHE A 61 -3.59 5.79 11.21
N ALA A 62 -3.93 7.06 11.45
CA ALA A 62 -5.00 7.75 10.75
C ALA A 62 -4.78 7.76 9.22
N TRP A 63 -3.54 7.97 8.78
CA TRP A 63 -3.17 7.90 7.37
C TRP A 63 -3.42 6.52 6.74
N LEU A 64 -3.13 5.44 7.47
CA LEU A 64 -3.45 4.08 7.03
C LEU A 64 -4.95 3.84 6.94
N VAL A 65 -5.74 4.35 7.91
CA VAL A 65 -7.20 4.23 7.92
C VAL A 65 -7.82 4.92 6.70
N ILE A 66 -7.42 6.17 6.46
CA ILE A 66 -7.89 6.99 5.33
C ILE A 66 -7.64 6.30 4.00
N ARG A 67 -6.48 5.65 3.85
CA ARG A 67 -6.10 4.92 2.64
C ARG A 67 -6.69 3.51 2.54
N LYS A 68 -7.51 3.09 3.52
CA LYS A 68 -8.00 1.70 3.65
C LYS A 68 -6.86 0.67 3.61
N ALA A 69 -5.69 1.08 4.13
CA ALA A 69 -4.45 0.30 4.14
C ALA A 69 -4.11 -0.21 5.56
N CYS A 70 -5.00 -0.02 6.53
CA CYS A 70 -4.87 -0.66 7.83
C CYS A 70 -4.96 -2.18 7.67
N LEU A 71 -4.00 -2.89 8.25
CA LEU A 71 -4.03 -4.35 8.35
C LEU A 71 -5.08 -4.77 9.38
N THR A 72 -6.35 -4.73 8.99
CA THR A 72 -7.41 -5.34 9.79
C THR A 72 -7.26 -6.86 9.72
N GLN A 73 -7.82 -7.54 10.72
CA GLN A 73 -7.85 -9.00 10.76
C GLN A 73 -8.46 -9.59 9.48
N GLU A 74 -9.48 -8.94 8.92
CA GLU A 74 -10.15 -9.35 7.69
C GLU A 74 -9.24 -9.21 6.45
N ILE A 75 -8.45 -8.14 6.37
CA ILE A 75 -7.50 -7.93 5.26
C ILE A 75 -6.37 -8.96 5.34
N LEU A 76 -5.82 -9.19 6.52
CA LEU A 76 -4.78 -10.21 6.74
C LEU A 76 -5.29 -11.63 6.37
N GLN A 77 -6.55 -11.95 6.69
CA GLN A 77 -7.16 -13.23 6.29
C GLN A 77 -7.32 -13.36 4.77
N LYS A 78 -7.74 -12.28 4.09
CA LYS A 78 -7.86 -12.27 2.63
C LYS A 78 -6.53 -12.48 1.92
N GLU A 79 -5.46 -11.94 2.48
CA GLU A 79 -4.08 -12.09 1.98
C GLU A 79 -3.45 -13.45 2.39
N GLY A 80 -4.19 -14.34 3.07
CA GLY A 80 -3.70 -15.65 3.48
C GLY A 80 -2.65 -15.60 4.60
N ILE A 81 -2.52 -14.47 5.31
CA ILE A 81 -1.59 -14.33 6.43
C ILE A 81 -2.21 -15.04 7.64
N PRO A 82 -1.52 -16.03 8.24
CA PRO A 82 -2.04 -16.75 9.39
C PRO A 82 -2.20 -15.81 10.58
N ILE A 83 -3.44 -15.68 11.07
CA ILE A 83 -3.75 -14.86 12.24
C ILE A 83 -4.05 -15.79 13.40
N VAL A 84 -3.41 -15.54 14.53
CA VAL A 84 -3.74 -16.23 15.77
C VAL A 84 -5.17 -15.84 16.19
N SER A 85 -6.03 -16.83 16.43
CA SER A 85 -7.41 -16.60 16.88
C SER A 85 -7.48 -15.95 18.26
N ARG A 86 -6.38 -16.01 19.02
CA ARG A 86 -6.25 -15.45 20.37
C ARG A 86 -4.90 -14.76 20.51
N CYS A 87 -4.92 -13.55 21.05
CA CYS A 87 -3.69 -12.83 21.39
C CYS A 87 -2.92 -13.57 22.50
N MET A 88 -1.63 -13.83 22.29
CA MET A 88 -0.79 -14.52 23.29
C MET A 88 -0.61 -13.71 24.59
N LEU A 89 -0.87 -12.41 24.55
CA LEU A 89 -0.89 -11.53 25.74
C LEU A 89 -2.25 -11.52 26.44
N CYS A 90 -3.33 -11.96 25.77
CA CYS A 90 -4.68 -12.05 26.36
C CYS A 90 -4.94 -13.43 27.02
N SER A 91 -3.88 -14.16 27.31
CA SER A 91 -3.90 -15.45 28.02
C SER A 91 -3.01 -15.46 29.27
N GLY A 92 -2.53 -14.29 29.70
CA GLY A 92 -2.05 -14.11 31.07
C GLY A 92 -3.25 -13.86 31.98
N GLU A 93 -3.24 -14.52 33.14
CA GLU A 93 -4.28 -14.57 34.18
C GLU A 93 -5.02 -13.26 34.47
#